data_AF-A0A2Z5JK59-F1
#
_entry.id   AF-A0A2Z5JK59-F1
#
_cell.length_a   1.000
_cell.length_b   1.000
_cell.length_c   1.000
_cell.angle_alpha   90.00
_cell.angle_beta   90.00
_cell.angle_gamma   90.00
#
_symmetry.space_group_name_H-M   'P 1'
#
loop_
_entity.id
_entity.type
_entity.pdbx_description
1 polymer ?
#
loop_
_entity_poly.entity_id
_entity_poly.type
_entity_poly.pdbx_seq_one_letter_code
_entity_poly.pdbx_strand_id
1 'polypeptide(L)'
;MSTAIYTRRLVEHRYGRPLEELQRGNASGRSDDPVLPILLQRLGGLAQTGADARSARRNLDAAWQRCRSGEHVLDDLALRYATEVVDLERQEQTEAEAVWDLLDVRLLLDRPSAQRPSAYRAAHAPDDEDLLAVAREVAAGLQRLNREALRRGLRDRGIHISNRRLGAVLQRLRAESASH
;
A
#
# COMPACT_ATOMS: atom_id res chain seq x y z
N MET A 1 10.37 -12.46 4.54
CA MET A 1 10.46 -11.57 3.36
C MET A 1 10.11 -10.17 3.84
N SER A 2 10.96 -9.15 3.68
CA SER A 2 10.69 -7.79 4.23
C SER A 2 9.73 -7.01 3.33
N THR A 3 9.00 -6.07 3.93
CA THR A 3 8.02 -5.21 3.25
C THR A 3 8.66 -4.46 2.08
N ALA A 4 9.89 -3.96 2.23
CA ALA A 4 10.65 -3.33 1.16
C ALA A 4 10.84 -4.23 -0.07
N ILE A 5 11.13 -5.52 0.12
CA ILE A 5 11.31 -6.48 -0.99
C ILE A 5 9.99 -6.74 -1.70
N TYR A 6 8.91 -6.90 -0.93
CA TYR A 6 7.57 -7.09 -1.48
C TYR A 6 7.14 -5.87 -2.31
N THR A 7 7.30 -4.65 -1.76
CA THR A 7 6.94 -3.40 -2.44
C THR A 7 7.75 -3.19 -3.72
N ARG A 8 9.05 -3.51 -3.71
CA ARG A 8 9.89 -3.49 -4.92
C ARG A 8 9.30 -4.40 -6.01
N ARG A 9 9.00 -5.66 -5.69
CA ARG A 9 8.43 -6.62 -6.65
C ARG A 9 7.08 -6.16 -7.19
N LEU A 10 6.26 -5.56 -6.33
CA LEU A 10 4.97 -4.98 -6.75
C LEU A 10 5.17 -3.87 -7.78
N VAL A 11 6.15 -2.98 -7.58
CA VAL A 11 6.47 -1.92 -8.53
C VAL A 11 6.97 -2.50 -9.85
N GLU A 12 7.94 -3.42 -9.81
CA GLU A 12 8.47 -4.09 -11.01
C GLU A 12 7.33 -4.75 -11.81
N HIS A 13 6.42 -5.44 -11.12
CA HIS A 13 5.23 -6.04 -11.72
C HIS A 13 4.29 -4.99 -12.35
N ARG A 14 4.03 -3.86 -11.67
CA ARG A 14 3.13 -2.80 -12.17
C ARG A 14 3.71 -2.01 -13.34
N TYR A 15 5.02 -1.92 -13.44
CA TYR A 15 5.68 -1.27 -14.57
C TYR A 15 6.09 -2.26 -15.67
N GLY A 16 6.00 -3.57 -15.42
CA GLY A 16 6.34 -4.62 -16.38
C GLY A 16 7.83 -4.71 -16.71
N ARG A 17 8.70 -4.08 -15.91
CA ARG A 17 10.14 -4.00 -16.14
C ARG A 17 10.91 -3.89 -14.81
N PRO A 18 12.18 -4.34 -14.76
CA PRO A 18 12.96 -4.32 -13.53
C PRO A 18 13.26 -2.90 -13.03
N LEU A 19 13.51 -2.76 -11.73
CA LEU A 19 13.74 -1.47 -11.07
C LEU A 19 14.95 -0.73 -11.65
N GLU A 20 15.99 -1.48 -12.05
CA GLU A 20 17.21 -0.92 -12.64
C GLU A 20 16.94 -0.22 -13.97
N GLU A 21 16.02 -0.78 -14.78
CA GLU A 21 15.59 -0.16 -16.04
C GLU A 21 14.73 1.08 -15.80
N LEU A 22 13.85 1.04 -14.79
CA LEU A 22 13.07 2.20 -14.37
C LEU A 22 13.96 3.37 -13.95
N GLN A 23 14.97 3.08 -13.12
CA GLN A 23 15.94 4.07 -12.65
C GLN A 23 16.75 4.67 -13.79
N ARG A 24 17.23 3.82 -14.72
CA ARG A 24 17.98 4.27 -15.90
C ARG A 24 17.12 5.15 -16.83
N GLY A 25 15.87 4.75 -17.07
CA GLY A 25 14.92 5.51 -17.87
C GLY A 25 14.62 6.89 -17.26
N ASN A 26 14.41 6.92 -15.95
CA ASN A 26 14.18 8.16 -15.21
C ASN A 26 15.41 9.11 -15.23
N ALA A 27 16.60 8.57 -15.00
CA ALA A 27 17.85 9.35 -15.04
C ALA A 27 18.13 9.96 -16.43
N SER A 28 17.67 9.29 -17.49
CA SER A 28 17.77 9.80 -18.86
C SER A 28 16.72 10.87 -19.24
N GLY A 29 15.83 11.25 -18.31
CA GLY A 29 14.76 12.22 -18.55
C GLY A 29 13.65 11.73 -19.49
N ARG A 30 13.60 10.42 -19.78
CA ARG A 30 12.68 9.79 -20.75
C ARG A 30 11.36 9.31 -20.14
N SER A 31 11.03 9.73 -18.91
CA SER A 31 9.80 9.29 -18.25
C SER A 31 8.68 10.29 -18.50
N ASP A 32 7.72 9.93 -19.34
CA ASP A 32 6.45 10.66 -19.49
C ASP A 32 5.51 10.45 -18.29
N ASP A 33 5.83 9.50 -17.40
CA ASP A 33 5.11 9.24 -16.16
C ASP A 33 5.55 10.21 -15.05
N PRO A 34 4.68 11.13 -14.58
CA PRO A 34 5.01 12.09 -13.53
C PRO A 34 5.12 11.45 -12.14
N VAL A 35 4.59 10.24 -11.94
CA VAL A 35 4.62 9.52 -10.67
C VAL A 35 5.93 8.76 -10.49
N LEU A 36 6.52 8.27 -11.60
CA LEU A 36 7.71 7.43 -11.56
C LEU A 36 8.90 8.04 -10.77
N PRO A 37 9.28 9.32 -10.94
CA PRO A 37 10.39 9.90 -10.17
C PRO A 37 10.14 9.88 -8.66
N ILE A 38 8.93 10.25 -8.24
CA ILE A 38 8.52 10.30 -6.83
C ILE A 38 8.51 8.88 -6.25
N LEU A 39 7.98 7.93 -7.00
CA LEU A 39 7.91 6.52 -6.62
C LEU A 39 9.30 5.90 -6.45
N LEU A 40 10.24 6.18 -7.37
CA LEU A 40 11.62 5.72 -7.27
C LEU A 40 12.34 6.31 -6.06
N GLN A 41 12.13 7.60 -5.77
CA GLN A 41 12.67 8.24 -4.57
C GLN A 41 12.13 7.56 -3.29
N ARG A 42 10.81 7.34 -3.22
CA ARG A 42 10.18 6.68 -2.06
C ARG A 42 10.62 5.24 -1.88
N LEU A 43 10.81 4.49 -2.97
CA LEU A 43 11.40 3.14 -2.92
C LEU A 43 12.83 3.15 -2.40
N GLY A 44 13.64 4.15 -2.76
CA GLY A 44 14.98 4.34 -2.22
C GLY A 44 14.96 4.53 -0.70
N GLY A 45 14.06 5.40 -0.21
CA GLY A 45 13.82 5.58 1.23
C GLY A 45 13.40 4.28 1.93
N LEU A 46 12.41 3.58 1.37
CA LEU A 46 11.93 2.31 1.91
C LEU A 46 13.02 1.23 1.98
N ALA A 47 13.89 1.16 0.96
CA ALA A 47 15.01 0.24 0.95
C ALA A 47 16.04 0.56 2.05
N GLN A 48 16.28 1.86 2.29
CA GLN A 48 17.15 2.34 3.36
C GLN A 48 16.55 2.02 4.74
N THR A 49 15.29 2.39 5.00
CA THR A 49 14.58 2.07 6.24
C THR A 49 14.59 0.56 6.51
N GLY A 50 14.36 -0.27 5.49
CA GLY A 50 14.43 -1.72 5.62
C GLY A 50 15.86 -2.24 5.89
N ALA A 51 16.90 -1.56 5.43
CA ALA A 51 18.29 -1.88 5.77
C ALA A 51 18.62 -1.51 7.22
N ASP A 52 18.14 -0.36 7.67
CA ASP A 52 18.29 0.13 9.04
C ASP A 52 17.55 -0.79 10.02
N ALA A 53 16.32 -1.21 9.71
CA ALA A 53 15.56 -2.17 10.52
C ALA A 53 16.30 -3.52 10.67
N ARG A 54 16.90 -4.02 9.58
CA ARG A 54 17.76 -5.22 9.63
C ARG A 54 19.00 -5.00 10.49
N SER A 55 19.57 -3.80 10.48
CA SER A 55 20.72 -3.45 11.31
C SER A 55 20.35 -3.38 12.79
N ALA A 56 19.26 -2.71 13.12
CA ALA A 56 18.72 -2.61 14.48
C ALA A 56 18.40 -4.00 15.05
N ARG A 57 17.81 -4.91 14.26
CA ARG A 57 17.58 -6.31 14.67
C ARG A 57 18.87 -7.05 14.99
N ARG A 58 19.93 -6.91 14.18
CA ARG A 58 21.24 -7.51 14.48
C ARG A 58 21.85 -6.95 15.77
N ASN A 59 21.68 -5.65 16.01
CA ASN A 59 22.17 -5.00 17.24
C ASN A 59 21.39 -5.46 18.46
N LEU A 60 20.07 -5.62 18.35
CA LEU A 60 19.22 -6.19 19.38
C LEU A 60 19.64 -7.63 19.70
N ASP A 61 19.82 -8.47 18.67
CA ASP A 61 20.28 -9.85 18.84
C ASP A 61 21.63 -9.88 19.57
N ALA A 62 22.58 -9.03 19.18
CA ALA A 62 23.88 -8.93 19.83
C ALA A 62 23.77 -8.46 21.29
N ALA A 63 22.91 -7.48 21.59
CA ALA A 63 22.66 -7.01 22.95
C ALA A 63 22.06 -8.12 23.82
N TRP A 64 21.07 -8.85 23.30
CA TRP A 64 20.47 -10.01 23.98
C TRP A 64 21.47 -11.13 24.26
N GLN A 65 22.38 -11.41 23.34
CA GLN A 65 23.44 -12.41 23.58
C GLN A 65 24.34 -11.99 24.75
N ARG A 66 24.69 -10.71 24.84
CA ARG A 66 25.54 -10.20 25.92
C ARG A 66 24.83 -10.14 27.27
N CYS A 67 23.54 -9.80 27.31
CA CYS A 67 22.73 -9.90 28.53
C CYS A 67 22.75 -11.34 29.08
N ARG A 68 22.63 -12.34 28.19
CA ARG A 68 22.68 -13.76 28.57
C ARG A 68 24.03 -14.23 29.10
N SER A 69 25.12 -13.57 28.75
CA SER A 69 26.45 -13.88 29.29
C SER A 69 26.74 -13.26 30.67
N GLY A 70 25.78 -12.54 31.27
CA GLY A 70 25.89 -12.04 32.65
C GLY A 70 26.42 -10.62 32.81
N GLU A 71 26.56 -9.85 31.72
CA GLU A 71 26.87 -8.41 31.78
C GLU A 71 25.59 -7.61 32.07
N HIS A 72 25.29 -7.37 33.36
CA HIS A 72 24.04 -6.76 33.84
C HIS A 72 23.83 -5.27 33.54
N VAL A 73 24.74 -4.59 32.83
CA VAL A 73 24.61 -3.15 32.46
C VAL A 73 23.90 -2.98 31.10
N LEU A 74 23.41 -4.07 30.49
CA LEU A 74 22.99 -4.10 29.09
C LEU A 74 21.47 -4.10 28.85
N ASP A 75 20.66 -4.17 29.90
CA ASP A 75 19.19 -4.21 29.76
C ASP A 75 18.64 -2.93 29.09
N ASP A 76 19.22 -1.77 29.37
CA ASP A 76 18.86 -0.50 28.73
C ASP A 76 19.23 -0.47 27.24
N LEU A 77 20.33 -1.13 26.85
CA LEU A 77 20.78 -1.19 25.46
C LEU A 77 19.89 -2.13 24.63
N ALA A 78 19.49 -3.26 25.20
CA ALA A 78 18.53 -4.17 24.59
C ALA A 78 17.17 -3.48 24.41
N LEU A 79 16.69 -2.75 25.43
CA LEU A 79 15.44 -1.98 25.33
C LEU A 79 15.53 -0.92 24.24
N ARG A 80 16.64 -0.17 24.16
CA ARG A 80 16.85 0.84 23.11
C ARG A 80 16.75 0.24 21.70
N TYR A 81 17.47 -0.85 21.45
CA TYR A 81 17.41 -1.50 20.13
C TYR A 81 16.05 -2.12 19.85
N ALA A 82 15.33 -2.62 20.85
CA ALA A 82 13.97 -3.10 20.69
C ALA A 82 13.02 -1.97 20.26
N THR A 83 13.09 -0.81 20.91
CA THR A 83 12.32 0.38 20.51
C THR A 83 12.68 0.82 19.09
N GLU A 84 13.97 0.92 18.77
CA GLU A 84 14.45 1.29 17.44
C GLU A 84 13.93 0.35 16.35
N VAL A 85 13.91 -0.97 16.61
CA VAL A 85 13.34 -1.96 15.68
C VAL A 85 11.85 -1.71 15.46
N VAL A 86 11.06 -1.50 16.52
CA VAL A 86 9.61 -1.25 16.38
C VAL A 86 9.34 0.02 15.59
N ASP A 87 10.08 1.09 15.87
CA ASP A 87 9.92 2.36 15.18
C ASP A 87 10.27 2.25 13.69
N LEU A 88 11.37 1.56 13.36
CA LEU A 88 11.79 1.33 11.97
C LEU A 88 10.83 0.40 11.22
N GLU A 89 10.26 -0.61 11.87
CA GLU A 89 9.25 -1.48 11.24
C GLU A 89 7.96 -0.72 10.96
N ARG A 90 7.53 0.15 11.88
CA ARG A 90 6.37 1.02 11.68
C ARG A 90 6.62 2.03 10.56
N GLN A 91 7.83 2.57 10.48
CA GLN A 91 8.24 3.46 9.40
C GLN A 91 8.29 2.72 8.06
N GLU A 92 8.88 1.52 7.99
CA GLU A 92 8.93 0.68 6.79
C GLU A 92 7.51 0.41 6.27
N GLN A 93 6.57 0.10 7.16
CA GLN A 93 5.17 -0.12 6.81
C GLN A 93 4.51 1.15 6.25
N THR A 94 4.71 2.29 6.92
CA THR A 94 4.14 3.59 6.50
C THR A 94 4.68 4.04 5.14
N GLU A 95 5.98 3.87 4.91
CA GLU A 95 6.64 4.20 3.64
C GLU A 95 6.18 3.27 2.52
N ALA A 96 5.98 1.98 2.80
CA ALA A 96 5.43 1.03 1.85
C ALA A 96 4.00 1.39 1.43
N GLU A 97 3.15 1.76 2.39
CA GLU A 97 1.79 2.24 2.12
C GLU A 97 1.79 3.48 1.21
N ALA A 98 2.69 4.44 1.46
CA ALA A 98 2.82 5.61 0.60
C ALA A 98 3.26 5.24 -0.84
N VAL A 99 4.12 4.24 -1.02
CA VAL A 99 4.48 3.73 -2.35
C VAL A 99 3.28 3.06 -3.03
N TRP A 100 2.49 2.29 -2.28
CA TRP A 100 1.29 1.66 -2.82
C TRP A 100 0.22 2.67 -3.23
N ASP A 101 0.03 3.74 -2.46
CA ASP A 101 -0.86 4.83 -2.82
C ASP A 101 -0.41 5.55 -4.10
N LEU A 102 0.89 5.75 -4.30
CA LEU A 102 1.43 6.29 -5.56
C LEU A 102 1.16 5.37 -6.75
N LEU A 103 1.28 4.05 -6.57
CA LEU A 103 0.91 3.10 -7.62
C LEU A 103 -0.59 3.18 -7.96
N ASP A 104 -1.46 3.37 -6.97
CA ASP A 104 -2.89 3.57 -7.19
C ASP A 104 -3.17 4.90 -7.91
N VAL A 105 -2.47 5.99 -7.56
CA VAL A 105 -2.56 7.28 -8.28
C VAL A 105 -2.13 7.13 -9.73
N ARG A 106 -1.03 6.42 -10.00
CA ARG A 106 -0.60 6.15 -11.37
C ARG A 106 -1.68 5.42 -12.18
N LEU A 107 -2.36 4.43 -11.60
CA LEU A 107 -3.47 3.75 -12.26
C LEU A 107 -4.63 4.69 -12.61
N LEU A 108 -4.86 5.74 -11.81
CA LEU A 108 -5.87 6.76 -12.12
C LEU A 108 -5.42 7.67 -13.27
N LEU A 109 -4.11 7.93 -13.39
CA LEU A 109 -3.52 8.73 -14.48
C LEU A 109 -3.37 7.95 -15.79
N ASP A 110 -3.09 6.66 -15.73
CA ASP A 110 -2.98 5.74 -16.88
C ASP A 110 -4.35 5.43 -17.55
N ARG A 111 -5.43 6.16 -17.21
CA ARG A 111 -6.71 6.06 -17.93
C ARG A 111 -6.48 6.46 -19.38
N PRO A 112 -6.66 5.54 -20.36
CA PRO A 112 -6.47 5.89 -21.75
C PRO A 112 -7.53 6.90 -22.17
N SER A 113 -7.11 7.94 -22.88
CA SER A 113 -7.93 8.75 -23.78
C SER A 113 -8.62 7.93 -24.88
N ALA A 114 -8.40 6.60 -24.90
CA ALA A 114 -8.97 5.62 -25.81
C ALA A 114 -10.21 4.94 -25.19
N GLN A 115 -11.19 5.74 -24.79
CA GLN A 115 -12.60 5.39 -24.89
C GLN A 115 -13.35 6.71 -25.02
N ARG A 116 -13.48 7.20 -26.26
CA ARG A 116 -14.71 7.86 -26.67
C ARG A 116 -15.72 6.74 -26.93
N PRO A 117 -16.59 6.37 -25.99
CA PRO A 117 -17.91 5.95 -26.40
C PRO A 117 -18.56 7.21 -26.96
N SER A 118 -18.74 7.22 -28.27
CA SER A 118 -19.84 7.93 -28.90
C SER A 118 -21.06 7.85 -27.99
N ALA A 119 -21.51 9.01 -27.48
CA ALA A 119 -22.77 9.19 -26.79
C ALA A 119 -23.11 8.12 -25.72
N TYR A 120 -22.46 8.18 -24.56
CA TYR A 120 -23.12 7.75 -23.33
C TYR A 120 -23.19 8.93 -22.38
N ARG A 121 -24.42 9.28 -21.99
CA ARG A 121 -24.76 10.36 -21.06
C ARG A 121 -23.77 10.40 -19.91
N ALA A 122 -23.37 11.60 -19.52
CA ALA A 122 -22.69 11.88 -18.27
C ALA A 122 -23.47 11.26 -17.09
N ALA A 123 -23.14 10.01 -16.75
CA ALA A 123 -23.58 9.40 -15.51
C ALA A 123 -22.79 10.08 -14.40
N HIS A 124 -23.52 10.79 -13.55
CA HIS A 124 -23.01 11.49 -12.39
C HIS A 124 -22.12 10.55 -11.56
N ALA A 125 -21.02 11.08 -11.00
CA ALA A 125 -20.32 10.37 -9.95
C ALA A 125 -21.36 10.06 -8.86
N PRO A 126 -21.55 8.78 -8.46
CA PRO A 126 -22.54 8.44 -7.46
C PRO A 126 -22.18 9.18 -6.18
N ASP A 127 -23.18 9.86 -5.61
CA ASP A 127 -23.05 10.47 -4.30
C ASP A 127 -22.69 9.36 -3.27
N ASP A 128 -22.15 9.73 -2.11
CA ASP A 128 -21.74 8.74 -1.10
C ASP A 128 -22.91 7.84 -0.65
N GLU A 129 -24.15 8.32 -0.76
CA GLU A 129 -25.37 7.53 -0.54
C GLU A 129 -25.66 6.53 -1.67
N ASP A 130 -25.50 6.92 -2.94
CA ASP A 130 -25.68 6.03 -4.10
C ASP A 130 -24.63 4.91 -4.08
N LEU A 131 -23.39 5.24 -3.71
CA LEU A 131 -22.32 4.26 -3.55
C LEU A 131 -22.65 3.23 -2.46
N LEU A 132 -23.23 3.67 -1.34
CA LEU A 132 -23.66 2.78 -0.26
C LEU A 132 -24.80 1.87 -0.70
N ALA A 133 -25.79 2.39 -1.45
CA ALA A 133 -26.88 1.59 -1.98
C ALA A 133 -26.36 0.45 -2.89
N VAL A 134 -25.47 0.78 -3.84
CA VAL A 134 -24.87 -0.23 -4.72
C VAL A 134 -23.98 -1.21 -3.95
N ALA A 135 -23.24 -0.72 -2.94
CA ALA A 135 -22.40 -1.58 -2.11
C ALA A 135 -23.23 -2.57 -1.25
N ARG A 136 -24.43 -2.18 -0.81
CA ARG A 136 -25.37 -3.09 -0.12
C ARG A 136 -25.85 -4.20 -1.04
N GLU A 137 -26.24 -3.88 -2.26
CA GLU A 137 -26.68 -4.89 -3.24
C GLU A 137 -25.57 -5.89 -3.57
N VAL A 138 -24.33 -5.40 -3.74
CA VAL A 138 -23.17 -6.29 -3.95
C VAL A 138 -22.92 -7.14 -2.71
N ALA A 139 -22.96 -6.54 -1.52
CA ALA A 139 -22.77 -7.24 -0.25
C ALA A 139 -23.79 -8.36 -0.03
N ALA A 140 -25.06 -8.14 -0.41
CA ALA A 140 -26.13 -9.14 -0.32
C ALA A 140 -25.86 -10.39 -1.18
N GLY A 141 -25.13 -10.23 -2.29
CA GLY A 141 -24.73 -11.34 -3.17
C GLY A 141 -23.46 -12.08 -2.73
N LEU A 142 -22.78 -11.65 -1.67
CA LEU A 142 -21.51 -12.23 -1.22
C LEU A 142 -21.72 -13.20 -0.06
N GLN A 143 -21.14 -14.40 -0.16
CA GLN A 143 -21.12 -15.38 0.94
C GLN A 143 -20.33 -14.88 2.17
N ARG A 144 -19.36 -13.98 1.97
CA ARG A 144 -18.57 -13.37 3.04
C ARG A 144 -18.17 -11.95 2.68
N LEU A 145 -18.53 -11.00 3.54
CA LEU A 145 -18.16 -9.60 3.38
C LEU A 145 -16.67 -9.40 3.68
N ASN A 146 -15.86 -9.44 2.62
CA ASN A 146 -14.45 -9.13 2.68
C ASN A 146 -14.09 -8.04 1.65
N ARG A 147 -12.95 -7.39 1.89
CA ARG A 147 -12.53 -6.22 1.14
C ARG A 147 -12.34 -6.50 -0.35
N GLU A 148 -11.75 -7.66 -0.66
CA GLU A 148 -11.42 -8.02 -2.04
C GLU A 148 -12.66 -8.41 -2.84
N ALA A 149 -13.60 -9.12 -2.19
CA ALA A 149 -14.87 -9.50 -2.77
C ALA A 149 -15.77 -8.28 -3.05
N LEU A 150 -15.86 -7.34 -2.11
CA LEU A 150 -16.62 -6.11 -2.32
C LEU A 150 -15.97 -5.24 -3.42
N ARG A 151 -14.64 -5.13 -3.43
CA ARG A 151 -13.92 -4.40 -4.50
C ARG A 151 -14.19 -5.01 -5.87
N ARG A 152 -14.19 -6.34 -5.97
CA ARG A 152 -14.46 -7.05 -7.22
C ARG A 152 -15.90 -6.83 -7.70
N GLY A 153 -16.89 -7.01 -6.82
CA GLY A 153 -18.30 -6.81 -7.19
C GLY A 153 -18.65 -5.37 -7.56
N LEU A 154 -18.02 -4.36 -6.92
CA LEU A 154 -18.17 -2.96 -7.34
C LEU A 154 -17.51 -2.70 -8.71
N ARG A 155 -16.36 -3.33 -8.98
CA ARG A 155 -15.68 -3.23 -10.28
C ARG A 155 -16.50 -3.86 -11.41
N ASP A 156 -17.17 -4.97 -11.16
CA ASP A 156 -18.05 -5.63 -12.15
C ASP A 156 -19.23 -4.73 -12.56
N ARG A 157 -19.57 -3.73 -11.74
CA ARG A 157 -20.55 -2.68 -12.04
C ARG A 157 -19.95 -1.36 -12.52
N GLY A 158 -18.66 -1.35 -12.88
CA GLY A 158 -17.96 -0.16 -13.37
C GLY A 158 -17.62 0.88 -12.31
N ILE A 159 -17.79 0.56 -11.01
CA ILE A 159 -17.52 1.48 -9.91
C ILE A 159 -16.10 1.27 -9.39
N HIS A 160 -15.30 2.34 -9.48
CA HIS A 160 -13.92 2.38 -8.97
C HIS A 160 -13.85 3.32 -7.78
N ILE A 161 -13.44 2.79 -6.62
CA ILE A 161 -13.30 3.56 -5.38
C ILE A 161 -11.92 3.39 -4.76
N SER A 162 -11.45 4.46 -4.09
CA SER A 162 -10.16 4.45 -3.40
C SER A 162 -10.16 3.50 -2.20
N ASN A 163 -8.98 3.09 -1.77
CA ASN A 163 -8.79 2.21 -0.61
C ASN A 163 -9.40 2.78 0.68
N ARG A 164 -9.27 4.09 0.89
CA ARG A 164 -9.86 4.80 2.02
C ARG A 164 -11.39 4.77 1.96
N ARG A 165 -11.99 5.07 0.80
CA ARG A 165 -13.46 5.02 0.62
C ARG A 165 -14.01 3.60 0.74
N LEU A 166 -13.33 2.60 0.15
CA LEU A 166 -13.68 1.19 0.31
C LEU A 166 -13.63 0.75 1.79
N GLY A 167 -12.63 1.22 2.53
CA GLY A 167 -12.53 0.99 3.97
C GLY A 167 -13.72 1.58 4.74
N ALA A 168 -14.08 2.83 4.44
CA ALA A 168 -15.23 3.50 5.07
C ALA A 168 -16.55 2.77 4.75
N VAL A 169 -16.78 2.38 3.50
CA VAL A 169 -17.98 1.62 3.07
C VAL A 169 -18.03 0.25 3.75
N LEU A 170 -16.92 -0.48 3.83
CA LEU A 170 -16.87 -1.77 4.52
C LEU A 170 -17.17 -1.65 6.01
N GLN A 171 -16.64 -0.62 6.68
CA GLN A 171 -16.92 -0.38 8.09
C GLN A 171 -18.40 -0.07 8.32
N ARG A 172 -19.00 0.74 7.43
CA ARG A 172 -20.43 1.08 7.51
C ARG A 172 -21.33 -0.13 7.27
N LEU A 173 -21.03 -0.96 6.27
CA LEU A 173 -21.76 -2.22 6.01
C LEU A 173 -21.65 -3.21 7.16
N ARG A 174 -20.50 -3.29 7.83
CA ARG A 174 -20.32 -4.12 9.03
C ARG A 174 -21.12 -3.61 10.22
N ALA A 175 -21.14 -2.30 10.44
CA ALA A 175 -21.94 -1.70 11.49
C ALA A 175 -23.45 -1.95 11.26
N GLU A 176 -23.93 -1.88 10.01
CA GLU A 176 -25.31 -2.21 9.65
C GLU A 176 -25.63 -3.70 9.89
N SER A 177 -24.71 -4.60 9.52
CA SER A 177 -24.89 -6.05 9.72
C SER A 177 -24.80 -6.50 11.17
N ALA A 178 -24.19 -5.70 12.05
CA ALA A 178 -24.10 -5.95 13.49
C ALA A 178 -25.29 -5.36 14.28
N SER A 179 -26.11 -4.52 13.65
CA SER A 179 -27.29 -3.89 14.25
C SER A 179 -28.61 -4.61 13.92
N HIS A 180 -28.54 -5.72 13.18
CA HIS A 180 -29.63 -6.62 12.82
C HIS A 180 -29.40 -8.00 13.43
#